data_AF-A0A2E7JAN4-F1
#
_entry.id   AF-A0A2E7JAN4-F1
#
_cell.length_a   1.000
_cell.length_b   1.000
_cell.length_c   1.000
_cell.angle_alpha   90.00
_cell.angle_beta   90.00
_cell.angle_gamma   90.00
#
_symmetry.space_group_name_H-M   'P 1'
#
loop_
_entity.id
_entity.type
_entity.pdbx_description
1 polymer ?
#
loop_
_entity_poly.entity_id
_entity_poly.type
_entity_poly.pdbx_seq_one_letter_code
_entity_poly.pdbx_strand_id
1 'polypeptide(L)'
;MALQHWLGRGWLAIVFATVYIISQATIASTLHSANASNLLFAFQFTYDAENFRELLASISDAQLAGLQAHFAYDHIHPLWYGGLIVTLTAWLLKKNGLRGRWNLLIAVGVVPSLMDVIENSIHEPLMFETAIPTDPAVTVAAICATIKWSMALGYLLMAIALGVRAAIQANDEKTSK
;
A
#
# COMPACT_ATOMS: atom_id res chain seq x y z
N MET A 1 5.45 9.23 -23.42
CA MET A 1 4.08 9.26 -23.98
C MET A 1 3.32 7.94 -23.83
N ALA A 2 3.98 6.77 -23.79
CA ALA A 2 3.31 5.47 -23.72
C ALA A 2 2.53 5.20 -22.41
N LEU A 3 3.12 5.44 -21.22
CA LEU A 3 2.52 5.03 -19.94
C LEU A 3 1.12 5.63 -19.68
N GLN A 4 0.96 6.95 -19.83
CA GLN A 4 -0.36 7.60 -19.66
C GLN A 4 -1.40 7.18 -20.69
N HIS A 5 -0.97 6.79 -21.90
CA HIS A 5 -1.88 6.34 -22.94
C HIS A 5 -2.50 4.98 -22.58
N TRP A 6 -1.68 4.04 -22.12
CA TRP A 6 -2.10 2.70 -21.75
C TRP A 6 -2.78 2.65 -20.38
N LEU A 7 -2.14 3.23 -19.36
CA LEU A 7 -2.55 3.11 -17.96
C LEU A 7 -3.52 4.20 -17.51
N GLY A 8 -3.54 5.35 -18.20
CA GLY A 8 -4.40 6.49 -17.85
C GLY A 8 -5.85 6.36 -18.33
N ARG A 9 -6.36 5.13 -18.46
CA ARG A 9 -7.76 4.85 -18.78
C ARG A 9 -8.53 4.78 -17.45
N GLY A 10 -9.48 5.69 -17.23
CA GLY A 10 -10.16 5.81 -15.93
C GLY A 10 -10.83 4.52 -15.44
N TRP A 11 -11.33 3.68 -16.35
CA TRP A 11 -11.90 2.39 -15.99
C TRP A 11 -10.89 1.42 -15.36
N LEU A 12 -9.60 1.47 -15.76
CA LEU A 12 -8.54 0.65 -15.14
C LEU A 12 -8.38 1.04 -13.67
N ALA A 13 -8.31 2.34 -13.39
CA ALA A 13 -8.22 2.85 -12.01
C ALA A 13 -9.45 2.44 -11.18
N ILE A 14 -10.65 2.45 -11.77
CA ILE A 14 -11.88 2.01 -11.09
C ILE A 14 -11.84 0.51 -10.77
N VAL A 15 -11.39 -0.32 -11.71
CA VAL A 15 -11.25 -1.77 -11.50
C VAL A 15 -10.26 -2.04 -10.36
N PHE A 16 -9.06 -1.47 -10.43
CA PHE A 16 -8.07 -1.64 -9.36
C PHE A 16 -8.55 -1.07 -8.02
N ALA A 17 -9.27 0.06 -8.01
CA ALA A 17 -9.84 0.62 -6.79
C ALA A 17 -10.85 -0.34 -6.16
N THR A 18 -11.72 -0.94 -6.98
CA THR A 18 -12.73 -1.89 -6.52
C THR A 18 -12.08 -3.12 -5.90
N VAL A 19 -11.11 -3.72 -6.61
CA VAL A 19 -10.39 -4.91 -6.12
C VAL A 19 -9.58 -4.59 -4.87
N TYR A 20 -8.90 -3.44 -4.84
CA TYR A 20 -8.18 -2.94 -3.67
C TYR A 20 -9.09 -2.81 -2.45
N ILE A 21 -10.26 -2.17 -2.59
CA ILE A 21 -11.20 -1.98 -1.46
C ILE A 21 -11.65 -3.33 -0.90
N ILE A 22 -12.00 -4.29 -1.76
CA ILE A 22 -12.40 -5.63 -1.34
C ILE A 22 -11.26 -6.34 -0.60
N SER A 23 -10.05 -6.30 -1.17
CA SER A 23 -8.86 -6.92 -0.59
C SER A 23 -8.49 -6.29 0.76
N GLN A 24 -8.46 -4.96 0.84
CA GLN A 24 -8.18 -4.21 2.07
C GLN A 24 -9.23 -4.48 3.16
N ALA A 25 -10.52 -4.53 2.79
CA ALA A 25 -11.60 -4.83 3.72
C ALA A 25 -11.47 -6.26 4.28
N THR A 26 -11.05 -7.22 3.45
CA THR A 26 -10.84 -8.61 3.87
C THR A 26 -9.67 -8.71 4.86
N ILE A 27 -8.54 -8.06 4.58
CA ILE A 27 -7.39 -7.98 5.49
C ILE A 27 -7.79 -7.30 6.80
N ALA A 28 -8.44 -6.13 6.71
CA ALA A 28 -8.86 -5.36 7.87
C ALA A 28 -9.85 -6.15 8.75
N SER A 29 -10.82 -6.84 8.15
CA SER A 29 -11.77 -7.68 8.87
C SER A 29 -11.08 -8.86 9.56
N THR A 30 -10.13 -9.50 8.88
CA THR A 30 -9.35 -10.63 9.45
C THR A 30 -8.60 -10.16 10.71
N LEU A 31 -7.85 -9.07 10.59
CA LEU A 31 -7.11 -8.50 11.72
C LEU A 31 -8.02 -7.97 12.83
N HIS A 32 -9.13 -7.33 12.48
CA HIS A 32 -10.07 -6.78 13.46
C HIS A 32 -10.74 -7.87 14.28
N SER A 33 -11.15 -8.98 13.63
CA SER A 33 -11.78 -10.12 14.31
C SER A 33 -10.87 -10.76 15.36
N ALA A 34 -9.55 -10.65 15.19
CA ALA A 34 -8.53 -11.14 16.11
C ALA A 34 -7.98 -10.07 17.08
N ASN A 35 -8.52 -8.84 17.06
CA ASN A 35 -7.97 -7.69 17.78
C ASN A 35 -6.47 -7.44 17.51
N ALA A 36 -6.07 -7.59 16.24
CA ALA A 36 -4.68 -7.53 15.77
C ALA A 36 -4.39 -6.33 14.84
N SER A 37 -5.38 -5.48 14.53
CA SER A 37 -5.21 -4.37 13.59
C SER A 37 -4.07 -3.42 13.99
N ASN A 38 -4.00 -3.01 15.27
CA ASN A 38 -2.94 -2.13 15.76
C ASN A 38 -1.60 -2.86 15.90
N LEU A 39 -1.64 -4.18 16.15
CA LEU A 39 -0.43 -5.00 16.30
C LEU A 39 0.32 -5.09 14.98
N LEU A 40 -0.38 -5.25 13.84
CA LEU A 40 0.27 -5.27 12.53
C LEU A 40 1.16 -4.02 12.33
N PHE A 41 0.63 -2.84 12.65
CA PHE A 41 1.40 -1.60 12.56
C PHE A 41 2.55 -1.55 13.58
N ALA A 42 2.35 -2.04 14.79
CA ALA A 42 3.42 -2.10 15.80
C ALA A 42 4.60 -2.95 15.30
N PHE A 43 4.34 -4.13 14.73
CA PHE A 43 5.39 -4.94 14.11
C PHE A 43 6.04 -4.26 12.91
N GLN A 44 5.25 -3.63 12.03
CA GLN A 44 5.75 -2.89 10.87
C GLN A 44 6.68 -1.73 11.21
N PHE A 45 6.58 -1.16 12.40
CA PHE A 45 7.41 -0.05 12.85
C PHE A 45 8.35 -0.41 14.00
N THR A 46 8.62 -1.70 14.20
CA THR A 46 9.64 -2.17 15.15
C THR A 46 10.97 -2.32 14.43
N TYR A 47 12.03 -1.65 14.91
CA TYR A 47 13.31 -1.52 14.18
C TYR A 47 14.42 -2.43 14.69
N ASP A 48 14.21 -3.17 15.77
CA ASP A 48 15.19 -4.06 16.38
C ASP A 48 14.54 -5.37 16.81
N ALA A 49 15.35 -6.43 16.89
CA ALA A 49 14.84 -7.77 17.12
C ALA A 49 14.46 -8.03 18.58
N GLU A 50 15.01 -7.28 19.54
CA GLU A 50 14.64 -7.39 20.95
C GLU A 50 13.19 -6.96 21.15
N ASN A 51 12.85 -5.74 20.77
CA ASN A 51 11.48 -5.23 20.82
C ASN A 51 10.51 -6.07 19.98
N PHE A 52 10.97 -6.61 18.84
CA PHE A 52 10.13 -7.49 18.02
C PHE A 52 9.77 -8.78 18.77
N ARG A 53 10.75 -9.41 19.42
CA ARG A 53 10.54 -10.63 20.22
C ARG A 53 9.68 -10.35 21.45
N GLU A 54 9.90 -9.22 22.13
CA GLU A 54 9.07 -8.81 23.26
C GLU A 54 7.62 -8.58 22.84
N LEU A 55 7.41 -7.90 21.71
CA LEU A 55 6.07 -7.71 21.15
C LEU A 55 5.44 -9.06 20.79
N LEU A 56 6.16 -9.95 20.12
CA LEU A 56 5.67 -11.30 19.77
C LEU A 56 5.33 -12.14 21.00
N ALA A 57 6.12 -12.05 22.07
CA ALA A 57 5.84 -12.74 23.34
C ALA A 57 4.67 -12.11 24.13
N SER A 58 4.28 -10.87 23.83
CA SER A 58 3.24 -10.14 24.54
C SER A 58 1.82 -10.37 24.00
N ILE A 59 1.69 -10.91 22.78
CA ILE A 59 0.39 -11.10 22.12
C ILE A 59 -0.21 -12.48 22.44
N SER A 60 -1.52 -12.58 22.38
CA SER A 60 -2.25 -13.84 22.54
C SER A 60 -2.17 -14.74 21.30
N ASP A 61 -2.38 -16.04 21.48
CA ASP A 61 -2.48 -17.00 20.37
C ASP A 61 -3.54 -16.60 19.33
N ALA A 62 -4.66 -16.04 19.77
CA ALA A 62 -5.72 -15.56 18.88
C ALA A 62 -5.25 -14.38 18.01
N GLN A 63 -4.48 -13.45 18.58
CA GLN A 63 -3.89 -12.32 17.86
C GLN A 63 -2.82 -12.80 16.88
N LEU A 64 -1.95 -13.73 17.30
CA LEU A 64 -0.95 -14.35 16.43
C LEU A 64 -1.61 -15.08 15.26
N ALA A 65 -2.66 -15.86 15.51
CA ALA A 65 -3.42 -16.53 14.47
C ALA A 65 -4.07 -15.54 13.48
N GLY A 66 -4.56 -14.39 13.97
CA GLY A 66 -5.05 -13.30 13.12
C GLY A 66 -3.96 -12.67 12.24
N LEU A 67 -2.77 -12.44 12.81
CA LEU A 67 -1.58 -11.98 12.10
C LEU A 67 -1.05 -13.04 11.12
N GLN A 68 -1.21 -14.33 11.38
CA GLN A 68 -0.83 -15.36 10.41
C GLN A 68 -1.86 -15.45 9.27
N ALA A 69 -3.15 -15.38 9.60
CA ALA A 69 -4.24 -15.51 8.64
C ALA A 69 -4.29 -14.35 7.62
N HIS A 70 -3.87 -13.13 7.98
CA HIS A 70 -3.91 -12.01 7.03
C HIS A 70 -2.96 -12.20 5.84
N PHE A 71 -1.84 -12.92 6.01
CA PHE A 71 -0.86 -13.15 4.93
C PHE A 71 -1.47 -13.88 3.72
N ALA A 72 -2.48 -14.72 3.93
CA ALA A 72 -3.22 -15.39 2.84
C ALA A 72 -3.82 -14.40 1.82
N TYR A 73 -4.12 -13.18 2.27
CA TYR A 73 -4.62 -12.09 1.43
C TYR A 73 -3.52 -11.08 1.08
N ASP A 74 -2.57 -10.88 2.00
CA ASP A 74 -1.55 -9.84 1.88
C ASP A 74 -0.51 -10.16 0.79
N HIS A 75 -0.23 -11.43 0.49
CA HIS A 75 0.70 -11.79 -0.59
C HIS A 75 0.35 -11.21 -1.97
N ILE A 76 -0.94 -11.10 -2.27
CA ILE A 76 -1.43 -10.58 -3.55
C ILE A 76 -1.86 -9.11 -3.46
N HIS A 77 -2.07 -8.59 -2.25
CA HIS A 77 -2.53 -7.23 -2.00
C HIS A 77 -1.64 -6.14 -2.65
N PRO A 78 -0.29 -6.26 -2.66
CA PRO A 78 0.62 -5.34 -3.36
C PRO A 78 0.30 -5.14 -4.83
N LEU A 79 -0.20 -6.16 -5.53
CA LEU A 79 -0.57 -6.05 -6.93
C LEU A 79 -1.79 -5.15 -7.12
N TRP A 80 -2.74 -5.21 -6.17
CA TRP A 80 -3.99 -4.45 -6.24
C TRP A 80 -3.78 -2.97 -5.95
N TYR A 81 -3.16 -2.65 -4.81
CA TYR A 81 -2.94 -1.24 -4.48
C TYR A 81 -1.82 -0.62 -5.35
N GLY A 82 -0.81 -1.39 -5.76
CA GLY A 82 0.20 -0.93 -6.72
C GLY A 82 -0.40 -0.61 -8.08
N GLY A 83 -1.23 -1.51 -8.60
CA GLY A 83 -1.99 -1.28 -9.82
C GLY A 83 -2.90 -0.05 -9.71
N LEU A 84 -3.56 0.14 -8.56
CA LEU A 84 -4.35 1.34 -8.27
C LEU A 84 -3.47 2.60 -8.32
N ILE A 85 -2.36 2.65 -7.59
CA ILE A 85 -1.46 3.81 -7.55
C ILE A 85 -1.01 4.19 -8.96
N VAL A 86 -0.55 3.21 -9.73
CA VAL A 86 -0.02 3.42 -11.09
C VAL A 86 -1.11 3.92 -12.04
N THR A 87 -2.26 3.25 -12.08
CA THR A 87 -3.35 3.57 -13.02
C THR A 87 -4.07 4.87 -12.64
N LEU A 88 -4.31 5.10 -11.35
CA LEU A 88 -4.91 6.34 -10.85
C LEU A 88 -4.00 7.54 -11.09
N THR A 89 -2.70 7.41 -10.82
CA THR A 89 -1.72 8.47 -11.10
C THR A 89 -1.67 8.77 -12.59
N ALA A 90 -1.59 7.74 -13.45
CA ALA A 90 -1.59 7.92 -14.90
C ALA A 90 -2.86 8.63 -15.40
N TRP A 91 -4.03 8.27 -14.86
CA TRP A 91 -5.30 8.85 -15.23
C TRP A 91 -5.43 10.31 -14.78
N LEU A 92 -5.05 10.62 -13.54
CA LEU A 92 -5.12 11.97 -12.98
C LEU A 92 -4.12 12.93 -13.64
N LEU A 93 -2.88 12.48 -13.91
CA LEU A 93 -1.91 13.28 -14.67
C LEU A 93 -2.43 13.59 -16.08
N LYS A 94 -3.05 12.60 -16.75
CA LYS A 94 -3.66 12.79 -18.07
C LYS A 94 -4.80 13.81 -18.03
N LYS A 95 -5.71 13.71 -17.04
CA LYS A 95 -6.80 14.69 -16.85
C LYS A 95 -6.30 16.11 -16.63
N ASN A 96 -5.19 16.27 -15.92
CA ASN A 96 -4.60 17.58 -15.62
C ASN A 96 -3.63 18.08 -16.71
N GLY A 97 -3.51 17.38 -17.85
CA GLY A 97 -2.59 17.76 -18.93
C GLY A 97 -1.10 17.66 -18.57
N LEU A 98 -0.74 16.99 -17.47
CA LEU A 98 0.63 16.88 -16.97
C LEU A 98 1.38 15.76 -17.71
N ARG A 99 2.41 16.11 -18.48
CA ARG A 99 3.18 15.18 -19.34
C ARG A 99 4.69 15.27 -19.11
N GLY A 100 5.48 14.50 -19.87
CA GLY A 100 6.94 14.55 -19.79
C GLY A 100 7.47 13.98 -18.48
N ARG A 101 8.17 14.82 -17.69
CA ARG A 101 8.80 14.45 -16.40
C ARG A 101 7.84 13.82 -15.39
N TRP A 102 6.56 14.19 -15.42
CA TRP A 102 5.56 13.67 -14.51
C TRP A 102 5.27 12.17 -14.69
N ASN A 103 5.64 11.57 -15.83
CA ASN A 103 5.54 10.13 -16.02
C ASN A 103 6.44 9.34 -15.06
N LEU A 104 7.48 9.96 -14.50
CA LEU A 104 8.32 9.32 -13.49
C LEU A 104 7.49 8.92 -12.25
N LEU A 105 6.47 9.70 -11.88
CA LEU A 105 5.58 9.38 -10.76
C LEU A 105 4.74 8.11 -11.04
N ILE A 106 4.47 7.78 -12.30
CA ILE A 106 3.80 6.52 -12.64
C ILE A 106 4.78 5.35 -12.42
N ALA A 107 6.02 5.50 -12.88
CA ALA A 107 7.04 4.46 -12.74
C ALA A 107 7.44 4.24 -11.27
N VAL A 108 7.64 5.31 -10.50
CA VAL A 108 7.96 5.26 -9.07
C VAL A 108 6.78 4.73 -8.24
N GLY A 109 5.56 4.78 -8.78
CA GLY A 109 4.34 4.27 -8.13
C GLY A 109 4.35 2.78 -7.81
N VAL A 110 5.28 2.00 -8.37
CA VAL A 110 5.43 0.57 -8.06
C VAL A 110 6.24 0.30 -6.79
N VAL A 111 7.05 1.28 -6.35
CA VAL A 111 7.97 1.11 -5.21
C VAL A 111 7.23 0.70 -3.93
N PRO A 112 6.08 1.28 -3.55
CA PRO A 112 5.37 0.88 -2.34
C PRO A 112 5.00 -0.61 -2.34
N SER A 113 4.62 -1.18 -3.49
CA SER A 113 4.31 -2.61 -3.65
C SER A 113 5.54 -3.49 -3.53
N LEU A 114 6.70 -3.04 -4.05
CA LEU A 114 7.95 -3.77 -3.90
C LEU A 114 8.41 -3.81 -2.44
N MET A 115 8.29 -2.67 -1.74
CA MET A 115 8.65 -2.59 -0.32
C MET A 115 7.76 -3.52 0.53
N ASP A 116 6.48 -3.59 0.22
CA ASP A 116 5.55 -4.50 0.89
C ASP A 116 5.96 -5.97 0.72
N VAL A 117 6.24 -6.40 -0.51
CA VAL A 117 6.67 -7.78 -0.77
C VAL A 117 7.95 -8.12 0.01
N ILE A 118 8.92 -7.20 0.08
CA ILE A 118 10.17 -7.41 0.83
C ILE A 118 9.88 -7.50 2.33
N GLU A 119 9.08 -6.58 2.88
CA GLU A 119 8.70 -6.57 4.28
C GLU A 119 7.96 -7.86 4.67
N ASN A 120 6.95 -8.25 3.89
CA ASN A 120 6.16 -9.44 4.14
C ASN A 120 6.98 -10.72 4.03
N SER A 121 7.93 -10.79 3.09
CA SER A 121 8.86 -11.93 2.98
C SER A 121 9.76 -12.10 4.21
N ILE A 122 9.92 -11.05 5.02
CA ILE A 122 10.66 -11.08 6.28
C ILE A 122 9.71 -11.35 7.44
N HIS A 123 8.61 -10.59 7.58
CA HIS A 123 7.71 -10.72 8.71
C HIS A 123 6.97 -12.05 8.76
N GLU A 124 6.57 -12.62 7.63
CA GLU A 124 5.82 -13.87 7.61
C GLU A 124 6.60 -15.02 8.28
N PRO A 125 7.84 -15.37 7.90
CA PRO A 125 8.60 -16.41 8.59
C PRO A 125 8.78 -16.17 10.10
N LEU A 126 8.89 -14.91 10.52
CA LEU A 126 9.02 -14.53 11.93
C LEU A 126 7.71 -14.74 12.71
N MET A 127 6.58 -14.38 12.10
CA MET A 127 5.24 -14.57 12.68
C MET A 127 4.81 -16.04 12.70
N PHE A 128 5.30 -16.85 11.76
CA PHE A 128 5.10 -18.30 11.77
C PHE A 128 6.15 -19.04 12.62
N GLU A 129 7.04 -18.30 13.30
CA GLU A 129 8.12 -18.84 14.14
C GLU A 129 9.04 -19.85 13.41
N THR A 130 9.08 -19.76 12.08
CA THR A 130 9.96 -20.58 11.22
C THR A 130 11.35 -19.97 11.07
N ALA A 131 11.52 -18.73 11.54
CA ALA A 131 12.79 -18.01 11.59
C ALA A 131 12.90 -17.20 12.88
N ILE A 132 14.13 -16.92 13.32
CA ILE A 132 14.42 -16.13 14.53
C ILE A 132 14.56 -14.65 14.12
N PRO A 133 13.91 -13.70 14.82
CA PRO A 133 14.10 -12.27 14.55
C PRO A 133 15.56 -11.85 14.79
N THR A 134 16.16 -11.18 13.81
CA THR A 134 17.50 -10.58 13.89
C THR A 134 17.43 -9.10 13.55
N ASP A 135 18.32 -8.29 14.13
CA ASP A 135 18.29 -6.83 13.90
C ASP A 135 18.32 -6.48 12.40
N PRO A 136 19.22 -7.05 11.56
CA PRO A 136 19.22 -6.72 10.14
C PRO A 136 17.88 -7.01 9.45
N ALA A 137 17.25 -8.15 9.76
CA ALA A 137 15.98 -8.53 9.13
C ALA A 137 14.85 -7.58 9.56
N VAL A 138 14.69 -7.37 10.86
CA VAL A 138 13.62 -6.52 11.42
C VAL A 138 13.80 -5.06 11.00
N THR A 139 15.02 -4.52 11.06
CA THR A 139 15.32 -3.16 10.59
C THR A 139 14.99 -3.00 9.10
N VAL A 140 15.36 -3.96 8.25
CA VAL A 140 15.05 -3.90 6.81
C VAL A 140 13.54 -3.92 6.56
N ALA A 141 12.81 -4.80 7.25
CA ALA A 141 11.35 -4.86 7.15
C ALA A 141 10.70 -3.53 7.57
N ALA A 142 11.14 -2.94 8.68
CA ALA A 142 10.62 -1.67 9.18
C ALA A 142 10.93 -0.48 8.26
N ILE A 143 12.13 -0.43 7.66
CA ILE A 143 12.47 0.55 6.63
C ILE A 143 11.54 0.40 5.42
N CYS A 144 11.32 -0.84 4.97
CA CYS A 144 10.42 -1.13 3.84
C CYS A 144 8.98 -0.69 4.16
N ALA A 145 8.44 -1.06 5.33
CA ALA A 145 7.13 -0.61 5.78
C ALA A 145 7.03 0.93 5.85
N THR A 146 8.07 1.59 6.34
CA THR A 146 8.10 3.06 6.43
C THR A 146 8.10 3.73 5.07
N ILE A 147 8.90 3.24 4.12
CA ILE A 147 8.89 3.72 2.74
C ILE A 147 7.51 3.48 2.11
N LYS A 148 6.97 2.26 2.25
CA LYS A 148 5.64 1.87 1.75
C LYS A 148 4.56 2.83 2.22
N TRP A 149 4.41 3.00 3.53
CA TRP A 149 3.35 3.84 4.12
C TRP A 149 3.54 5.33 3.80
N SER A 150 4.78 5.83 3.85
CA SER A 150 5.07 7.23 3.51
C SER A 150 4.72 7.54 2.04
N MET A 151 5.09 6.65 1.13
CA MET A 151 4.78 6.80 -0.28
C MET A 151 3.29 6.62 -0.54
N ALA A 152 2.62 5.62 0.07
CA ALA A 152 1.18 5.42 -0.06
C ALA A 152 0.41 6.67 0.36
N LEU A 153 0.77 7.28 1.48
CA LEU A 153 0.20 8.56 1.92
C LEU A 153 0.50 9.69 0.91
N GLY A 154 1.73 9.79 0.41
CA GLY A 154 2.10 10.77 -0.61
C GLY A 154 1.28 10.65 -1.90
N TYR A 155 1.08 9.43 -2.40
CA TYR A 155 0.25 9.17 -3.58
C TYR A 155 -1.23 9.46 -3.32
N LEU A 156 -1.74 9.16 -2.13
CA LEU A 156 -3.10 9.51 -1.74
C LEU A 156 -3.32 11.02 -1.76
N LEU A 157 -2.44 11.79 -1.10
CA LEU A 157 -2.52 13.25 -1.07
C LEU A 157 -2.41 13.86 -2.47
N MET A 158 -1.50 13.34 -3.30
CA MET A 158 -1.39 13.75 -4.71
C MET A 158 -2.66 13.44 -5.49
N ALA A 159 -3.24 12.25 -5.32
CA ALA A 159 -4.45 11.85 -6.01
C ALA A 159 -5.63 12.77 -5.64
N ILE A 160 -5.78 13.10 -4.35
CA ILE A 160 -6.77 14.07 -3.87
C ILE A 160 -6.55 15.43 -4.53
N ALA A 161 -5.33 15.97 -4.48
CA ALA A 161 -5.01 17.29 -5.04
C ALA A 161 -5.29 17.37 -6.55
N LEU A 162 -4.86 16.37 -7.32
CA LEU A 162 -5.10 16.30 -8.77
C LEU A 162 -6.57 16.03 -9.11
N GLY A 163 -7.28 15.29 -8.26
CA GLY A 163 -8.72 15.04 -8.37
C GLY A 163 -9.54 16.32 -8.19
N VAL A 164 -9.26 17.08 -7.12
CA VAL A 164 -9.88 18.38 -6.85
C VAL A 164 -9.60 19.36 -7.99
N ARG A 165 -8.35 19.48 -8.43
CA ARG A 165 -8.00 20.35 -9.56
C ARG A 165 -8.76 19.99 -10.84
N ALA A 166 -8.85 18.71 -11.17
CA ALA A 166 -9.60 18.26 -12.34
C ALA A 166 -11.11 18.53 -12.22
N ALA A 167 -11.67 18.45 -11.02
CA ALA A 167 -13.08 18.76 -10.78
C ALA A 167 -13.38 20.26 -10.96
N ILE A 168 -12.50 21.14 -10.48
CA ILE A 168 -12.61 22.60 -10.66
C ILE A 168 -12.58 22.95 -12.15
N GLN A 169 -11.58 22.44 -12.89
CA GLN A 169 -11.44 22.69 -14.32
C GLN A 169 -12.68 22.24 -15.12
N ALA A 170 -13.24 21.07 -14.78
CA ALA A 170 -14.45 20.56 -15.42
C ALA A 170 -15.70 21.40 -15.13
N ASN A 171 -15.73 22.13 -14.01
CA ASN A 171 -16.82 23.04 -13.68
C ASN A 171 -16.70 24.35 -14.48
N ASP A 172 -15.49 24.92 -14.57
CA ASP A 172 -15.23 26.15 -15.33
C ASP A 172 -15.54 25.98 -16.82
N GLU A 173 -15.25 24.80 -17.39
CA GLU A 173 -15.60 24.48 -18.78
C GLU A 173 -17.12 24.38 -19.03
N LYS A 174 -17.91 24.03 -18.00
CA LYS A 174 -19.37 23.96 -18.10
C LYS A 174 -20.04 25.32 -17.97
N THR A 175 -19.48 26.22 -17.17
CA THR A 175 -20.03 27.58 -16.98
C THR A 175 -19.64 28.54 -18.10
N SER A 176 -18.60 28.21 -18.88
CA SER A 176 -18.13 28.99 -20.02
C SER A 176 -18.83 28.67 -21.36
N LYS A 177 -19.75 27.70 -21.37
CA LYS A 177 -20.55 27.29 -22.54
C LYS A 177 -22.00 27.69 -22.36
#